data_AF-K2BGM4-F1
#
_entry.id   AF-K2BGM4-F1
#
_cell.length_a   1.000
_cell.length_b   1.000
_cell.length_c   1.000
_cell.angle_alpha   90.00
_cell.angle_beta   90.00
_cell.angle_gamma   90.00
#
_symmetry.space_group_name_H-M   'P 1'
#
loop_
_entity.id
_entity.type
_entity.pdbx_description
1 polymer ?
#
loop_
_entity_poly.entity_id
_entity_poly.type
_entity_poly.pdbx_seq_one_letter_code
_entity_poly.pdbx_strand_id
1 'polypeptide(L)'
;MLATFLSGLMLVGVALFRLGTYVRFIPYPVTLGFTAGIALIIFASQIKDLLGLSLAGEPADILHKLAALWAARGSLNPAALAVTVGTILTIVGLKRAAPALPNLLIAVVLAAVAA
;
A
#
# COMPACT_ATOMS: atom_id res chain seq x y z
N MET A 1 -11.21 4.11 14.49
CA MET A 1 -10.74 4.57 15.81
C MET A 1 -11.16 3.60 16.91
N LEU A 2 -12.46 3.36 17.13
CA LEU A 2 -12.93 2.40 18.15
C LEU A 2 -12.43 0.96 17.90
N ALA A 3 -12.50 0.47 16.65
CA ALA A 3 -11.97 -0.84 16.28
C ALA A 3 -10.46 -0.98 16.57
N THR A 4 -9.67 0.07 16.31
CA THR A 4 -8.23 0.11 16.59
C THR A 4 -7.95 0.06 18.08
N PHE A 5 -8.71 0.81 18.89
CA PHE A 5 -8.61 0.79 20.34
C PHE A 5 -8.94 -0.58 20.92
N LEU A 6 -10.04 -1.20 20.48
CA LEU A 6 -10.42 -2.55 20.89
C LEU A 6 -9.38 -3.60 20.48
N SER A 7 -8.82 -3.49 19.27
CA SER A 7 -7.73 -4.37 18.83
C SER A 7 -6.51 -4.27 19.74
N GLY A 8 -6.13 -3.05 20.16
CA GLY A 8 -5.06 -2.84 21.14
C GLY A 8 -5.37 -3.51 22.49
N LEU A 9 -6.59 -3.35 22.99
CA LEU A 9 -7.02 -3.98 24.24
C LEU A 9 -6.99 -5.52 24.15
N MET A 10 -7.42 -6.09 23.02
CA MET A 10 -7.35 -7.53 22.75
C MET A 10 -5.90 -8.02 22.72
N LEU A 11 -4.99 -7.29 22.07
CA LEU A 11 -3.56 -7.63 22.02
C LEU A 11 -2.93 -7.64 23.42
N VAL A 12 -3.28 -6.67 24.28
CA VAL A 12 -2.88 -6.67 25.70
C VAL A 12 -3.40 -7.91 26.42
N GLY A 13 -4.67 -8.26 26.22
CA GLY A 13 -5.25 -9.49 26.77
C GLY A 13 -4.49 -10.75 26.33
N VAL A 14 -4.24 -10.92 25.03
CA VAL A 14 -3.47 -12.05 24.46
C VAL A 14 -2.07 -12.13 25.08
N ALA A 15 -1.41 -10.98 25.31
CA ALA A 15 -0.09 -10.92 25.93
C ALA A 15 -0.13 -11.35 27.41
N LEU A 16 -1.09 -10.85 28.19
CA LEU A 16 -1.26 -11.18 29.62
C LEU A 16 -1.52 -12.68 29.83
N PHE A 17 -2.33 -13.29 28.97
CA PHE A 17 -2.60 -14.74 29.01
C PHE A 17 -1.51 -15.59 28.32
N ARG A 18 -0.42 -14.97 27.81
CA ARG A 18 0.68 -15.64 27.09
C ARG A 18 0.21 -16.47 25.88
N LEU A 19 -0.92 -16.10 25.29
CA LEU A 19 -1.51 -16.80 24.15
C LEU A 19 -0.71 -16.59 22.85
N GLY A 20 0.24 -15.63 22.84
CA GLY A 20 1.18 -15.46 21.73
C GLY A 20 2.00 -16.71 21.40
N THR A 21 2.15 -17.64 22.34
CA THR A 21 2.86 -18.92 22.12
C THR A 21 2.20 -19.76 21.02
N TYR A 22 0.88 -19.65 20.85
CA TYR A 22 0.12 -20.41 19.85
C TYR A 22 0.34 -19.92 18.41
N VAL A 23 0.86 -18.69 18.21
CA VAL A 23 1.20 -18.16 16.88
C VAL A 23 2.23 -19.05 16.17
N ARG A 24 3.04 -19.80 16.93
CA ARG A 24 4.02 -20.76 16.39
C ARG A 24 3.37 -21.94 15.65
N PHE A 25 2.08 -22.21 15.85
CA PHE A 25 1.34 -23.26 15.14
C PHE A 25 0.79 -22.80 13.79
N ILE A 26 0.91 -21.50 13.44
CA ILE A 26 0.47 -21.01 12.13
C ILE A 26 1.45 -21.50 11.07
N PRO A 27 1.00 -22.26 10.07
CA PRO A 27 1.89 -22.74 9.00
C PRO A 27 2.47 -21.57 8.19
N TYR A 28 3.75 -21.69 7.81
CA TYR A 28 4.42 -20.72 6.94
C TYR A 28 3.65 -20.39 5.63
N PRO A 29 3.02 -21.35 4.94
CA PRO A 29 2.21 -21.04 3.76
C PRO A 29 1.06 -20.05 4.02
N VAL A 30 0.50 -20.04 5.23
CA VAL A 30 -0.61 -19.15 5.58
C VAL A 30 -0.13 -17.71 5.75
N THR A 31 0.98 -17.51 6.46
CA THR A 31 1.54 -16.16 6.64
C THR A 31 2.05 -15.59 5.32
N LEU A 32 2.70 -16.41 4.49
CA LEU A 32 3.13 -16.02 3.15
C LEU A 32 1.93 -15.61 2.28
N GLY A 33 0.88 -16.44 2.25
CA GLY A 33 -0.35 -16.15 1.51
C GLY A 33 -1.04 -14.87 1.98
N PHE A 34 -1.11 -14.65 3.30
CA PHE A 34 -1.69 -13.43 3.88
C PHE A 34 -0.89 -12.17 3.52
N THR A 35 0.44 -12.20 3.65
CA THR A 35 1.30 -11.07 3.29
C THR A 35 1.25 -10.77 1.79
N ALA A 36 1.24 -11.79 0.93
CA ALA A 36 1.08 -11.62 -0.51
C ALA A 36 -0.31 -11.03 -0.86
N GLY A 37 -1.36 -11.49 -0.18
CA GLY A 37 -2.72 -10.94 -0.31
C GLY A 37 -2.79 -9.46 0.06
N ILE A 38 -2.18 -9.06 1.19
CA ILE A 38 -2.07 -7.65 1.59
C ILE A 38 -1.33 -6.84 0.52
N ALA A 39 -0.20 -7.35 0.02
CA ALA A 39 0.57 -6.65 -1.02
C ALA A 39 -0.27 -6.42 -2.29
N LEU A 40 -1.06 -7.42 -2.70
CA LEU A 40 -1.96 -7.30 -3.85
C LEU A 40 -3.06 -6.24 -3.61
N ILE A 41 -3.68 -6.23 -2.42
CA ILE A 41 -4.72 -5.26 -2.05
C ILE A 41 -4.16 -3.84 -2.02
N ILE A 42 -2.98 -3.65 -1.43
CA ILE A 42 -2.29 -2.36 -1.39
C ILE A 42 -2.00 -1.91 -2.82
N PHE A 43 -1.38 -2.77 -3.63
CA PHE A 43 -1.06 -2.44 -5.01
C PHE A 43 -2.30 -2.04 -5.82
N ALA A 44 -3.35 -2.86 -5.80
CA ALA A 44 -4.61 -2.57 -6.48
C ALA A 44 -5.24 -1.25 -6.00
N SER A 45 -5.05 -0.90 -4.74
CA SER A 45 -5.54 0.36 -4.18
C SER A 45 -4.79 1.59 -4.67
N GLN A 46 -3.50 1.44 -4.99
CA GLN A 46 -2.71 2.54 -5.52
C GLN A 46 -2.90 2.75 -7.03
N ILE A 47 -3.38 1.76 -7.80
CA ILE A 47 -3.51 1.88 -9.28
C ILE A 47 -4.28 3.14 -9.70
N LYS A 48 -5.35 3.48 -8.98
CA LYS A 48 -6.12 4.71 -9.23
C LYS A 48 -5.23 5.95 -9.23
N ASP A 49 -4.47 6.14 -8.16
CA ASP A 49 -3.66 7.35 -7.96
C ASP A 49 -2.42 7.33 -8.87
N LEU A 50 -1.81 6.15 -9.07
CA LEU A 50 -0.66 5.95 -9.95
C LEU A 50 -0.97 6.33 -11.42
N LEU A 51 -2.20 6.04 -11.86
CA LEU A 51 -2.68 6.34 -13.21
C LEU A 51 -3.49 7.66 -13.30
N GLY A 52 -3.78 8.28 -12.15
CA GLY A 52 -4.63 9.46 -12.03
C GLY A 52 -6.07 9.27 -12.52
N LEU A 53 -6.65 8.08 -12.29
CA LEU A 53 -8.00 7.75 -12.74
C LEU A 53 -9.07 8.44 -11.89
N SER A 54 -10.14 8.89 -12.55
CA SER A 54 -11.31 9.44 -11.87
C SER A 54 -12.35 8.33 -11.64
N LEU A 55 -12.64 8.04 -10.37
CA LEU A 55 -13.68 7.11 -9.96
C LEU A 55 -14.74 7.84 -9.13
N ALA A 56 -16.01 7.71 -9.50
CA ALA A 56 -17.14 8.28 -8.77
C ALA A 56 -17.36 7.65 -7.38
N GLY A 57 -16.86 6.43 -7.18
CA GLY A 57 -16.83 5.73 -5.91
C GLY A 57 -15.79 4.62 -5.96
N GLU A 58 -15.14 4.37 -4.82
CA GLU A 58 -14.08 3.37 -4.71
C GLU A 58 -14.58 2.19 -3.87
N PRO A 59 -14.90 1.04 -4.50
CA PRO A 59 -15.34 -0.14 -3.76
C PRO A 59 -14.26 -0.65 -2.82
N ALA A 60 -14.67 -1.12 -1.64
CA ALA A 60 -13.74 -1.74 -0.67
C ALA A 60 -13.27 -3.12 -1.15
N ASP A 61 -14.12 -3.88 -1.85
CA ASP A 61 -13.80 -5.20 -2.38
C ASP A 61 -12.93 -5.14 -3.63
N ILE A 62 -11.87 -5.96 -3.66
CA ILE A 62 -10.88 -5.96 -4.73
C ILE A 62 -11.46 -6.27 -6.11
N LEU A 63 -12.45 -7.18 -6.20
CA LEU A 63 -13.06 -7.58 -7.47
C LEU A 63 -13.84 -6.42 -8.11
N HIS A 64 -14.67 -5.75 -7.32
CA HIS A 64 -15.41 -4.57 -7.76
C HIS A 64 -14.47 -3.41 -8.07
N LYS A 65 -13.39 -3.26 -7.30
CA LYS A 65 -12.36 -2.26 -7.52
C LYS A 65 -11.65 -2.45 -8.86
N LEU A 66 -11.26 -3.67 -9.21
CA LEU A 66 -10.64 -3.96 -10.50
C LEU A 66 -11.58 -3.65 -11.68
N ALA A 67 -12.86 -3.99 -11.56
CA ALA A 67 -13.86 -3.66 -12.58
C ALA A 67 -14.03 -2.13 -12.73
N ALA A 68 -14.07 -1.40 -11.61
CA ALA A 68 -14.19 0.06 -11.59
C ALA A 68 -12.94 0.73 -12.20
N LEU A 69 -11.73 0.28 -11.84
CA LEU A 69 -10.48 0.74 -12.44
C LEU A 69 -10.45 0.51 -13.94
N TRP A 70 -10.89 -0.66 -14.38
CA TRP A 70 -10.98 -0.97 -15.81
C TRP A 70 -11.99 -0.06 -16.51
N ALA A 71 -13.17 0.19 -15.93
CA ALA A 71 -14.13 1.13 -16.51
C ALA A 71 -13.56 2.56 -16.63
N ALA A 72 -12.79 2.99 -15.63
CA ALA A 72 -12.19 4.32 -15.57
C ALA A 72 -10.90 4.49 -16.42
N ARG A 73 -10.41 3.44 -17.10
CA ARG A 73 -9.15 3.45 -17.88
C ARG A 73 -9.00 4.61 -18.87
N GLY A 74 -10.11 5.13 -19.41
CA GLY A 74 -10.10 6.28 -20.34
C GLY A 74 -9.88 7.64 -19.68
N SER A 75 -9.97 7.73 -18.34
CA SER A 75 -9.73 8.94 -17.55
C SER A 75 -8.28 9.10 -17.11
N LEU A 76 -7.36 8.36 -17.74
CA LEU A 76 -5.94 8.36 -17.43
C LEU A 76 -5.36 9.77 -17.56
N ASN A 77 -4.62 10.18 -16.53
CA ASN A 77 -3.96 11.48 -16.48
C ASN A 77 -2.45 11.30 -16.72
N PRO A 78 -1.91 11.74 -17.87
CA PRO A 78 -0.49 11.61 -18.19
C PRO A 78 0.43 12.34 -17.19
N ALA A 79 -0.03 13.44 -16.58
CA ALA A 79 0.75 14.17 -15.59
C ALA A 79 0.91 13.35 -14.30
N ALA A 80 -0.16 12.72 -13.82
CA ALA A 80 -0.11 11.84 -12.64
C ALA A 80 0.81 10.63 -12.87
N LEU A 81 0.75 10.06 -14.07
CA LEU A 81 1.68 9.01 -14.50
C LEU A 81 3.14 9.47 -14.51
N ALA A 82 3.42 10.67 -15.02
CA ALA A 82 4.77 11.22 -15.05
C ALA A 82 5.33 11.43 -13.64
N VAL A 83 4.53 11.99 -12.72
CA VAL A 83 4.90 12.14 -11.30
C VAL A 83 5.15 10.77 -10.66
N THR A 84 4.30 9.79 -10.93
CA THR A 84 4.44 8.42 -10.43
C THR A 84 5.75 7.79 -10.89
N VAL A 85 6.02 7.79 -12.20
CA VAL A 85 7.24 7.21 -12.77
C VAL A 85 8.47 7.97 -12.25
N GLY A 86 8.44 9.29 -12.21
CA GLY A 86 9.52 10.12 -11.68
C GLY A 86 9.82 9.81 -10.21
N THR A 87 8.79 9.65 -9.39
CA THR A 87 8.92 9.29 -7.97
C THR A 87 9.57 7.91 -7.82
N ILE A 88 9.10 6.90 -8.57
CA ILE A 88 9.65 5.53 -8.52
C ILE A 88 11.13 5.53 -8.96
N LEU A 89 11.46 6.21 -10.06
CA LEU A 89 12.83 6.31 -10.56
C LEU A 89 13.75 6.98 -9.54
N THR A 90 13.27 8.03 -8.87
CA THR A 90 14.02 8.73 -7.82
C THR A 90 14.28 7.82 -6.63
N ILE A 91 13.27 7.09 -6.15
CA ILE A 91 13.40 6.15 -5.02
C ILE A 91 14.41 5.04 -5.35
N VAL A 92 14.27 4.41 -6.52
CA VAL A 92 15.12 3.29 -6.95
C VAL A 92 16.54 3.77 -7.25
N GLY A 93 16.68 4.92 -7.90
CA GLY A 93 17.97 5.56 -8.20
C GLY A 93 18.74 5.89 -6.92
N LEU A 94 18.10 6.56 -5.94
CA LEU A 94 18.73 6.86 -4.66
C LEU A 94 19.05 5.60 -3.86
N LYS A 95 18.15 4.60 -3.86
CA LYS A 95 18.41 3.32 -3.17
C LYS A 95 19.69 2.66 -3.69
N ARG A 96 19.99 2.82 -4.98
CA ARG A 96 21.19 2.23 -5.60
C ARG A 96 22.44 3.10 -5.45
N ALA A 97 22.31 4.42 -5.56
CA ALA A 97 23.45 5.35 -5.54
C ALA A 97 23.86 5.78 -4.13
N ALA A 98 22.90 5.93 -3.21
CA ALA A 98 23.11 6.45 -1.86
C ALA A 98 22.14 5.78 -0.85
N PRO A 99 22.32 4.47 -0.55
CA PRO A 99 21.38 3.70 0.27
C PRO A 99 21.25 4.18 1.73
N ALA A 100 22.20 4.98 2.22
CA ALA A 100 22.15 5.56 3.56
C ALA A 100 21.18 6.74 3.69
N LEU A 101 20.74 7.33 2.57
CA LEU A 101 19.84 8.48 2.58
C LEU A 101 18.37 8.06 2.72
N PRO A 102 17.50 8.92 3.30
CA PRO A 102 16.07 8.68 3.38
C PRO A 102 15.39 8.88 2.01
N ASN A 103 15.61 7.93 1.11
CA ASN A 103 15.19 7.96 -0.30
C ASN A 103 13.69 8.28 -0.50
N LEU A 104 12.79 7.73 0.33
CA LEU A 104 11.35 8.01 0.28
C LEU A 104 11.03 9.48 0.55
N LEU A 105 11.62 10.07 1.60
CA LEU A 105 11.39 11.48 1.94
C LEU A 105 11.89 12.40 0.84
N ILE A 106 13.08 12.12 0.30
CA ILE A 106 13.67 12.91 -0.78
C ILE A 106 12.79 12.85 -2.04
N ALA A 107 12.31 11.67 -2.42
CA ALA A 107 11.43 11.51 -3.57
C ALA A 107 10.11 12.27 -3.41
N VAL A 108 9.51 12.24 -2.22
CA VAL A 108 8.27 12.98 -1.93
C VAL A 108 8.48 14.48 -2.02
N VAL A 109 9.57 15.00 -1.43
CA VAL A 109 9.89 16.44 -1.49
C VAL A 109 10.15 16.89 -2.93
N LEU A 110 10.92 16.12 -3.70
CA LEU A 110 11.18 16.43 -5.11
C LEU A 110 9.90 16.40 -5.95
N ALA A 111 9.05 15.40 -5.74
CA ALA A 111 7.76 15.32 -6.44
C ALA A 111 6.85 16.50 -6.09
N ALA A 112 6.80 16.91 -4.81
CA ALA A 112 5.95 18.02 -4.35
C ALA A 112 6.41 19.39 -4.88
N VAL A 113 7.70 19.57 -5.15
CA VAL A 113 8.23 20.81 -5.74
C VAL A 113 8.05 20.82 -7.27
N ALA A 114 8.02 19.64 -7.90
CA ALA A 114 7.92 19.49 -9.35
C ALA A 114 6.47 19.46 -9.88
N ALA A 115 5.49 19.11 -9.04
CA ALA A 115 4.07 19.03 -9.36
C ALA A 115 3.37 20.39 -9.16
#